data_AF-A0A8S9W9R8-F1
#
_entry.id   AF-A0A8S9W9R8-F1
#
_cell.length_a   1.000
_cell.length_b   1.000
_cell.length_c   1.000
_cell.angle_alpha   90.00
_cell.angle_beta   90.00
_cell.angle_gamma   90.00
#
_symmetry.space_group_name_H-M   'P 1'
#
loop_
_entity.id
_entity.type
_entity.pdbx_description
1 polymer ?
#
loop_
_entity_poly.entity_id
_entity_poly.type
_entity_poly.pdbx_seq_one_letter_code
_entity_poly.pdbx_strand_id
1 'polypeptide(L)' 'MATVKKKQIGRQTYYYLEHTFRHNGKIRKKERYLGKKVPENIDELKTDFFVEI' A
#
# COMPACT_ATOMS: atom_id res chain seq x y z
N MET A 1 8.50 -0.56 -6.68
CA MET A 1 8.04 0.67 -5.98
C MET A 1 6.72 0.40 -5.28
N ALA A 2 6.45 1.04 -4.15
CA ALA A 2 5.15 0.98 -3.50
C ALA A 2 4.19 1.98 -4.18
N THR A 3 2.97 1.56 -4.48
CA THR A 3 1.95 2.34 -5.19
C THR A 3 0.72 2.54 -4.32
N VAL A 4 0.07 3.71 -4.42
CA VAL A 4 -1.19 3.97 -3.73
C VAL A 4 -2.34 3.51 -4.60
N LYS A 5 -3.17 2.62 -4.08
CA LYS A 5 -4.34 2.04 -4.72
C LYS A 5 -5.60 2.60 -4.07
N LYS A 6 -6.44 3.23 -4.89
CA LYS A 6 -7.77 3.68 -4.50
C LYS A 6 -8.78 2.58 -4.77
N LYS A 7 -9.58 2.22 -3.77
CA LYS A 7 -10.67 1.25 -3.87
C LYS A 7 -11.96 1.89 -3.37
N GLN A 8 -12.97 1.98 -4.22
CA GLN A 8 -14.29 2.43 -3.81
C GLN A 8 -15.16 1.22 -3.48
N ILE A 9 -15.73 1.19 -2.28
CA ILE A 9 -16.64 0.12 -1.84
C ILE A 9 -17.93 0.82 -1.39
N GLY A 10 -18.99 0.67 -2.18
CA GLY A 10 -20.23 1.42 -2.02
C GLY A 10 -20.02 2.93 -2.17
N ARG A 11 -20.39 3.70 -1.15
CA ARG A 11 -20.21 5.16 -1.08
C ARG A 11 -18.87 5.60 -0.47
N GLN A 12 -18.07 4.66 0.02
CA GLN A 12 -16.83 4.97 0.73
C GLN A 12 -15.61 4.69 -0.14
N THR A 13 -14.67 5.63 -0.14
CA THR A 13 -13.34 5.44 -0.74
C THR A 13 -12.39 4.93 0.33
N TYR A 14 -11.56 3.96 -0.06
CA TYR A 14 -10.51 3.35 0.74
C TYR A 14 -9.20 3.42 -0.02
N TYR A 15 -8.11 3.61 0.70
CA TYR A 15 -6.77 3.70 0.16
C TYR A 15 -5.90 2.59 0.71
N TYR A 16 -5.05 2.05 -0.15
CA TYR A 16 -4.12 0.98 0.17
C TYR A 16 -2.75 1.32 -0.40
N LEU A 17 -1.69 0.98 0.32
CA LEU A 17 -0.34 0.96 -0.21
C LEU A 17 -0.06 -0.46 -0.69
N GLU A 18 0.24 -0.63 -1.97
CA GLU A 18 0.53 -1.91 -2.59
C GLU A 18 2.01 -1.95 -2.98
N HIS A 19 2.71 -3.02 -2.61
CA HIS A 19 4.07 -3.29 -3.10
C HIS A 19 4.15 -4.72 -3.60
N THR A 20 4.67 -4.85 -4.82
CA THR A 20 4.96 -6.14 -5.42
C THR A 20 6.46 -6.34 -5.42
N PHE A 21 6.91 -7.42 -4.79
CA PHE A 21 8.31 -7.80 -4.67
C PHE A 21 8.51 -9.26 -5.07
N ARG A 22 9.73 -9.58 -5.52
CA ARG A 22 10.13 -10.96 -5.77
C ARG A 22 10.80 -11.50 -4.52
N HIS A 23 10.28 -12.61 -4.01
CA HIS A 23 10.87 -13.32 -2.89
C HIS A 23 10.92 -14.81 -3.22
N ASN A 24 12.11 -15.41 -3.17
CA ASN A 24 12.36 -16.82 -3.50
C ASN A 24 11.78 -17.25 -4.86
N GLY A 25 12.03 -16.45 -5.90
CA GLY A 25 11.56 -16.73 -7.26
C GLY A 25 10.06 -16.56 -7.49
N LYS A 26 9.28 -16.24 -6.44
CA LYS A 26 7.84 -16.00 -6.53
C LYS A 26 7.55 -14.51 -6.41
N ILE A 27 6.62 -14.02 -7.22
CA ILE A 27 6.10 -12.65 -7.11
C ILE A 27 5.10 -12.65 -5.95
N ARG A 28 5.39 -11.86 -4.91
CA ARG A 28 4.49 -11.63 -3.79
C ARG A 28 3.99 -10.19 -3.83
N LYS A 29 2.73 -10.03 -3.46
CA LYS A 29 2.08 -8.74 -3.31
C LYS A 29 1.77 -8.56 -1.83
N LYS A 30 2.19 -7.43 -1.26
CA LYS A 30 1.82 -6.98 0.08
C LYS A 30 0.99 -5.72 -0.06
N GLU A 31 -0.10 -5.65 0.67
CA GLU A 31 -1.02 -4.51 0.69
C GLU A 31 -1.16 -4.04 2.14
N ARG A 32 -1.02 -2.73 2.39
CA ARG A 32 -1.27 -2.10 3.69
C ARG A 32 -2.44 -1.13 3.56
N TYR A 33 -3.39 -1.23 4.48
CA TYR A 33 -4.53 -0.32 4.50
C TYR A 33 -4.13 1.06 5.02
N LEU A 34 -4.49 2.12 4.29
CA LEU A 34 -4.15 3.51 4.61
C LEU A 34 -5.33 4.31 5.18
N GLY A 35 -6.55 3.77 5.13
CA GLY A 35 -7.74 4.46 5.60
C GLY A 35 -8.68 4.95 4.50
N LYS A 36 -9.58 5.86 4.87
CA LYS A 36 -10.63 6.43 4.00
C LYS A 36 -10.17 7.63 3.17
N LYS A 37 -8.99 8.16 3.47
CA LYS A 37 -8.31 9.26 2.77
C LYS A 37 -6.84 8.89 2.63
N VAL A 38 -6.14 9.48 1.67
CA VAL A 38 -4.68 9.39 1.63
C VAL A 38 -4.15 10.24 2.79
N PRO A 39 -3.44 9.65 3.75
CA PRO A 39 -2.85 10.41 4.83
C PRO A 39 -1.68 11.26 4.30
N GLU A 40 -1.45 12.44 4.89
CA GLU A 40 -0.41 13.37 4.42
C GLU A 40 1.01 12.81 4.60
N ASN A 41 1.21 11.95 5.61
CA ASN A 41 2.46 11.25 5.87
C ASN A 41 2.66 9.99 4.99
N ILE A 42 2.18 10.02 3.75
CA ILE A 42 2.27 8.88 2.81
C ILE A 42 3.72 8.45 2.55
N ASP A 43 4.68 9.38 2.55
CA ASP A 43 6.08 9.08 2.29
C ASP A 43 6.78 8.40 3.46
N GLU A 44 6.41 8.74 4.70
CA GLU A 44 6.84 7.99 5.89
C GLU A 44 6.27 6.58 5.85
N LEU A 45 4.99 6.43 5.53
CA LEU A 45 4.33 5.13 5.42
C LEU A 45 4.92 4.25 4.30
N LYS A 46 5.37 4.85 3.19
CA LYS A 46 6.12 4.13 2.15
C LYS A 46 7.44 3.62 2.73
N THR A 47 8.20 4.48 3.40
CA THR A 47 9.50 4.13 3.98
C THR A 47 9.37 3.00 5.00
N ASP A 48 8.44 3.14 5.95
CA ASP A 48 8.13 2.10 6.94
C ASP A 48 7.73 0.78 6.27
N PHE A 49 6.90 0.85 5.23
CA PHE A 49 6.50 -0.32 4.48
C PHE A 49 7.67 -1.01 3.77
N PHE A 50 8.64 -0.26 3.24
CA PHE A 50 9.85 -0.82 2.64
C PHE A 50 10.78 -1.48 3.65
N VAL A 51 10.89 -0.93 4.88
CA VAL A 51 11.71 -1.52 5.95
C VAL A 51 11.13 -2.87 6.42
N GLU A 52 9.81 -3.05 6.30
CA GLU A 52 9.10 -4.26 6.71
C GLU A 52 9.06 -5.38 5.65
N ILE A 53 9.69 -5.21 4.49
CA ILE A 53 9.72 -6.17 3.36
C ILE A 53 11.13 -6.71 3.16
#